data_AF-A0AAW2K0M4-F1
#
_entry.id   AF-A0AAW2K0M4-F1
#
_cell.length_a   1.000
_cell.length_b   1.000
_cell.length_c   1.000
_cell.angle_alpha   90.00
_cell.angle_beta   90.00
_cell.angle_gamma   90.00
#
_symmetry.space_group_name_H-M   'P 1'
#
loop_
_entity.id
_entity.type
_entity.pdbx_description
1 polymer ?
#
loop_
_entity_poly.entity_id
_entity_poly.type
_entity_poly.pdbx_seq_one_letter_code
_entity_poly.pdbx_strand_id
1 'polypeptide(L)'
;MWELLTGEEPYADLHYGAIIGGIVSNTLRPPVPETCDPDWRALMERCWSSEPSERPNFTEIANELRAMAAKLPPKGQGQQQSPSTSPQLKS
;
A
#
# COMPACT_ATOMS: atom_id res chain seq x y z
N MET A 1 4.50 4.58 -1.96
CA MET A 1 4.06 3.31 -1.36
C MET A 1 3.22 3.54 -0.12
N TRP A 2 3.70 4.33 0.85
CA TRP A 2 2.90 4.66 2.04
C TRP A 2 1.53 5.28 1.70
N GLU A 3 1.51 6.29 0.83
CA GLU A 3 0.26 6.92 0.35
C GLU A 3 -0.71 5.90 -0.28
N LEU A 4 -0.19 4.87 -0.97
CA LEU A 4 -1.02 3.82 -1.57
C LEU A 4 -1.63 2.89 -0.52
N LEU A 5 -0.92 2.70 0.60
CA LEU A 5 -1.37 1.86 1.70
C LEU A 5 -2.41 2.57 2.57
N THR A 6 -2.17 3.84 2.89
CA THR A 6 -3.00 4.61 3.84
C THR A 6 -4.08 5.43 3.16
N GLY A 7 -3.86 5.85 1.90
CA GLY A 7 -4.72 6.83 1.23
C GLY A 7 -4.57 8.25 1.79
N GLU A 8 -3.56 8.49 2.63
CA GLU A 8 -3.36 9.76 3.33
C GLU A 8 -2.17 10.55 2.76
N GLU A 9 -2.13 11.84 3.06
CA GLU A 9 -1.00 12.72 2.75
C GLU A 9 0.10 12.61 3.82
N PRO A 10 1.35 12.25 3.46
CA PRO A 10 2.43 12.14 4.42
C PRO A 10 2.84 13.53 4.89
N TYR A 11 2.98 13.68 6.22
CA TYR A 11 3.50 14.90 6.84
C TYR A 11 2.67 16.18 6.58
N ALA A 12 1.35 16.06 6.40
CA ALA A 12 0.45 17.18 6.06
C ALA A 12 0.60 18.41 6.98
N ASP A 13 0.97 18.21 8.24
CA ASP A 13 1.12 19.28 9.24
C ASP A 13 2.56 19.81 9.40
N LEU A 14 3.53 19.32 8.62
CA LEU A 14 4.94 19.71 8.74
C LEU A 14 5.37 20.70 7.65
N HIS A 15 6.14 21.71 8.07
CA HIS A 15 6.79 22.61 7.13
C HIS A 15 7.88 21.89 6.32
N TYR A 16 8.02 22.21 5.03
CA TYR A 16 8.95 21.54 4.10
C TYR A 16 10.39 21.47 4.62
N GLY A 17 10.87 22.52 5.31
CA GLY A 17 12.21 22.53 5.90
C GLY A 17 12.42 21.46 6.97
N ALA A 18 11.40 21.21 7.79
CA ALA A 18 11.44 20.15 8.81
C ALA A 18 11.38 18.76 8.17
N ILE A 19 10.59 18.61 7.09
CA ILE A 19 10.49 17.35 6.32
C ILE A 19 11.86 17.01 5.71
N ILE A 20 12.46 17.96 4.97
CA ILE A 20 13.77 17.76 4.34
C ILE A 20 14.83 17.44 5.40
N GLY A 21 14.89 18.24 6.47
CA GLY A 21 15.84 18.03 7.57
C GLY A 21 15.69 16.64 8.20
N GLY A 22 14.46 16.24 8.54
CA GLY A 22 14.20 14.95 9.17
C GLY A 22 14.50 13.76 8.25
N ILE A 23 14.22 13.86 6.95
CA ILE A 23 14.52 12.79 5.99
C ILE A 23 16.04 12.63 5.83
N VAL A 24 16.77 13.74 5.65
CA VAL A 24 18.23 13.75 5.48
C VAL A 24 18.94 13.28 6.74
N SER A 25 18.45 13.67 7.92
CA SER A 25 18.96 13.19 9.22
C SER A 25 18.49 11.79 9.59
N ASN A 26 17.69 11.14 8.74
CA ASN A 26 17.14 9.80 8.98
C ASN A 26 16.31 9.69 10.28
N THR A 27 15.72 10.79 10.73
CA THR A 27 14.84 10.84 11.91
C THR A 27 13.37 10.82 11.53
N LEU A 28 13.06 10.97 10.24
CA LEU A 28 11.69 11.05 9.74
C LEU A 28 11.44 10.01 8.63
N ARG A 29 10.48 9.12 8.89
CA ARG A 29 9.86 8.20 7.92
C ARG A 29 8.37 8.11 8.22
N PRO A 30 7.50 7.85 7.22
CA PRO A 30 6.07 7.72 7.47
C PRO A 30 5.78 6.52 8.39
N PRO A 31 4.88 6.63 9.38
CA PRO A 31 4.54 5.53 10.28
C PRO A 31 3.77 4.44 9.54
N VAL A 32 4.24 3.20 9.58
CA VAL A 32 3.56 2.08 8.90
C VAL A 32 2.55 1.43 9.86
N PRO A 33 1.26 1.30 9.48
CA PRO A 33 0.25 0.61 10.29
C PRO A 33 0.66 -0.84 10.60
N GLU A 34 0.39 -1.31 11.82
CA GLU A 34 0.71 -2.69 12.24
C GLU A 34 -0.12 -3.75 11.50
N THR A 35 -1.29 -3.37 10.99
CA THR A 35 -2.16 -4.25 10.20
C THR A 35 -1.69 -4.45 8.76
N CYS A 36 -0.58 -3.82 8.38
CA CYS A 36 0.01 -3.94 7.05
C CYS A 36 0.58 -5.35 6.85
N ASP A 37 0.43 -5.86 5.62
CA ASP A 37 1.11 -7.08 5.20
C ASP A 37 2.63 -6.98 5.47
N PRO A 38 3.25 -7.99 6.10
CA PRO A 38 4.67 -7.94 6.45
C PRO A 38 5.61 -7.81 5.24
N ASP A 39 5.28 -8.42 4.10
CA ASP A 39 6.09 -8.34 2.88
C ASP A 39 6.03 -6.90 2.33
N TRP A 40 4.84 -6.28 2.36
CA TRP A 40 4.67 -4.87 1.97
C TRP A 40 5.46 -3.93 2.88
N ARG A 41 5.40 -4.14 4.20
CA ARG A 41 6.16 -3.37 5.18
C ARG A 41 7.66 -3.45 4.91
N ALA A 42 8.18 -4.66 4.72
CA ALA A 42 9.60 -4.89 4.48
C ALA A 42 10.10 -4.27 3.16
N LEU A 43 9.32 -4.39 2.07
CA LEU A 43 9.64 -3.74 0.79
C LEU A 43 9.64 -2.21 0.93
N MET A 44 8.61 -1.67 1.56
CA MET A 44 8.48 -0.24 1.77
C MET A 44 9.61 0.33 2.63
N GLU A 45 10.04 -0.39 3.67
CA GLU A 45 11.16 0.00 4.52
C GLU A 45 12.50 0.03 3.80
N ARG A 46 12.78 -0.96 2.93
CA ARG A 46 14.01 -0.97 2.13
C ARG A 46 14.06 0.18 1.14
N CYS A 47 12.94 0.55 0.53
CA CYS A 47 12.90 1.66 -0.43
C CYS A 47 13.35 3.02 0.18
N TRP A 48 13.23 3.20 1.48
CA TRP A 48 13.69 4.40 2.18
C TRP A 48 14.79 4.14 3.21
N SER A 49 15.56 3.05 3.01
CA SER A 49 16.71 2.71 3.85
C SER A 49 17.69 3.89 3.94
N SER A 50 18.29 4.06 5.12
CA SER A 50 19.36 5.03 5.37
C SER A 50 20.58 4.74 4.51
N GLU A 51 20.88 3.45 4.33
CA GLU A 51 21.96 2.96 3.50
C GLU A 51 21.50 2.90 2.03
N PRO A 52 22.06 3.72 1.13
CA PRO A 52 21.64 3.74 -0.27
C PRO A 52 21.82 2.41 -0.99
N SER A 53 22.81 1.59 -0.60
CA SER A 53 23.04 0.28 -1.23
C SER A 53 21.97 -0.77 -0.88
N GLU A 54 21.23 -0.56 0.21
CA GLU A 54 20.12 -1.44 0.61
C GLU A 54 18.82 -1.11 -0.14
N ARG A 55 18.78 0.00 -0.88
CA ARG A 55 17.58 0.42 -1.60
C ARG A 55 17.42 -0.40 -2.88
N PRO A 56 16.29 -1.11 -3.05
CA PRO A 56 16.07 -1.88 -4.25
C PRO A 56 15.87 -0.94 -5.44
N ASN A 57 16.34 -1.37 -6.60
CA ASN A 57 16.06 -0.69 -7.86
C ASN A 57 14.62 -0.97 -8.31
N PHE A 58 14.14 -0.21 -9.30
CA PHE A 58 12.76 -0.30 -9.75
C PHE A 58 12.36 -1.70 -10.26
N THR A 59 13.29 -2.42 -10.90
CA THR A 59 13.04 -3.78 -11.39
C THR A 59 12.81 -4.75 -10.24
N GLU A 60 13.60 -4.66 -9.17
CA GLU A 60 13.44 -5.47 -7.97
C GLU A 60 12.09 -5.20 -7.29
N ILE A 61 11.77 -3.91 -7.11
CA ILE A 61 10.47 -3.47 -6.53
C ILE A 61 9.31 -4.04 -7.35
N ALA A 62 9.33 -3.89 -8.67
CA ALA A 62 8.25 -4.35 -9.54
C ALA A 62 8.10 -5.88 -9.50
N ASN A 63 9.20 -6.61 -9.40
CA ASN A 63 9.17 -8.08 -9.34
C ASN A 63 8.59 -8.57 -8.00
N GLU A 64 8.99 -7.98 -6.88
CA GLU A 64 8.41 -8.33 -5.58
C GLU A 64 6.92 -7.99 -5.50
N LEU A 65 6.52 -6.79 -5.97
CA LEU A 65 5.10 -6.41 -6.00
C LEU A 65 4.25 -7.39 -6.81
N ARG A 66 4.77 -7.89 -7.96
CA ARG A 66 4.10 -8.93 -8.76
C ARG A 66 4.01 -10.25 -8.02
N ALA A 67 5.09 -10.67 -7.35
CA ALA A 67 5.11 -11.89 -6.57
C ALA A 67 4.10 -11.83 -5.41
N MET A 68 4.02 -10.70 -4.71
CA MET A 68 3.03 -10.46 -3.66
C MET A 68 1.61 -10.50 -4.21
N ALA A 69 1.35 -9.83 -5.34
CA ALA A 69 0.04 -9.82 -5.99
C ALA A 69 -0.40 -11.24 -6.41
N ALA A 70 0.53 -12.10 -6.83
CA ALA A 70 0.23 -13.49 -7.18
C ALA A 70 -0.15 -14.37 -5.98
N LYS A 71 0.23 -13.99 -4.75
CA LYS A 71 -0.19 -14.69 -3.52
C LYS A 71 -1.62 -14.35 -3.12
N LEU A 72 -2.16 -13.24 -3.59
CA LEU A 72 -3.53 -12.84 -3.30
C LEU A 72 -4.50 -13.74 -4.08
N PRO A 73 -5.60 -14.17 -3.46
CA PRO A 73 -6.63 -14.87 -4.20
C PRO A 73 -7.13 -13.96 -5.33
N PRO A 74 -7.45 -14.51 -6.53
CA PRO A 74 -8.07 -13.72 -7.57
C PRO A 74 -9.33 -13.09 -6.98
N LYS A 75 -9.47 -11.76 -7.08
CA LYS A 75 -10.72 -11.08 -6.74
C LYS A 75 -11.84 -11.77 -7.51
N GLY A 76 -12.67 -12.52 -6.80
CA GLY A 76 -13.85 -13.14 -7.38
C GLY A 76 -14.70 -12.07 -8.05
N GLN A 77 -14.98 -12.26 -9.33
CA GLN A 77 -16.13 -11.62 -9.97
C GLN A 77 -17.36 -12.06 -9.18
N GLY A 78 -17.93 -11.16 -8.38
CA GLY A 78 -18.98 -11.52 -7.44
C GLY A 78 -19.69 -10.32 -6.84
N GLN A 79 -20.28 -9.48 -7.70
CA GLN A 79 -21.28 -8.51 -7.27
C GLN A 79 -22.56 -8.70 -8.10
N GLN A 80 -23.45 -9.54 -7.55
CA GLN A 80 -24.90 -9.37 -7.48
C GLN A 80 -25.75 -9.48 -8.78
N GLN A 81 -26.13 -10.70 -9.15
CA GLN A 81 -27.49 -10.93 -9.69
C GLN A 81 -28.39 -11.37 -8.52
N SER A 82 -29.22 -10.46 -8.05
CA SER A 82 -30.38 -10.80 -7.23
C SER A 82 -31.35 -11.67 -8.05
N PRO A 83 -31.82 -12.83 -7.58
CA PRO A 83 -33.00 -13.44 -8.17
C PRO A 83 -34.21 -12.57 -7.83
N SER A 84 -34.66 -11.75 -8.78
CA SER A 84 -35.96 -11.10 -8.70
C SER A 84 -37.02 -12.17 -8.89
N THR A 85 -37.47 -12.79 -7.80
CA THR A 85 -38.67 -13.62 -7.80
C THR A 85 -39.86 -12.70 -7.49
N SER A 86 -40.42 -12.10 -8.55
CA SER A 86 -41.74 -11.47 -8.47
C SER A 86 -42.82 -12.56 -8.40
N PRO A 87 -43.72 -12.55 -7.40
CA PRO A 87 -44.89 -13.42 -7.43
C PRO A 87 -45.91 -12.89 -8.46
N GLN A 88 -46.26 -13.73 -9.43
CA GLN A 88 -47.35 -13.50 -10.38
C GLN A 88 -48.69 -13.55 -9.62
N LEU A 89 -49.36 -12.40 -9.47
CA LEU A 89 -50.72 -12.31 -8.97
C LEU A 89 -51.68 -12.56 -10.13
N LYS A 90 -52.35 -13.71 -10.14
CA LYS A 90 -53.52 -13.96 -10.99
C LYS A 90 -54.76 -13.42 -10.28
N SER A 91 -55.47 -12.47 -10.89
CA SER A 91 -56.94 -12.44 -10.93
C SER A 91 -57.44 -11.49 -12.01
#